data_AF-A0A7X2D0H0-F1
#
_entry.id   AF-A0A7X2D0H0-F1
#
_cell.length_a   1.000
_cell.length_b   1.000
_cell.length_c   1.000
_cell.angle_alpha   90.00
_cell.angle_beta   90.00
_cell.angle_gamma   90.00
#
_symmetry.space_group_name_H-M   'P 1'
#
loop_
_entity.id
_entity.type
_entity.pdbx_description
1 polymer ?
#
loop_
_entity_poly.entity_id
_entity_poly.type
_entity_poly.pdbx_seq_one_letter_code
_entity_poly.pdbx_strand_id
1 'polypeptide(L)'
;METNKKIEELRKKKDILALKVQKKQEELETAQTQYEKLEQQIDSLETANLRTALKAAQAAPQEAVDLLNEIKKLSISPLEAVELLQGLQQENSETSSSHDFGSQQVGGYGNENDEMAE
;
A
#
# COMPACT_ATOMS: atom_id res chain seq x y z
N MET A 1 47.24 46.58 21.44
CA MET A 1 46.05 47.05 20.68
C MET A 1 45.52 45.98 19.73
N GLU A 2 46.38 45.25 19.03
CA GLU A 2 46.01 44.24 18.02
C GLU A 2 45.26 43.03 18.60
N THR A 3 45.68 42.54 19.78
CA THR A 3 44.99 41.47 20.51
C THR A 3 43.55 41.82 20.87
N ASN A 4 43.27 43.07 21.23
CA ASN A 4 41.91 43.52 21.58
C ASN A 4 41.00 43.53 20.35
N LYS A 5 41.51 43.97 19.19
CA LYS A 5 40.78 43.87 17.92
C LYS A 5 40.49 42.42 17.57
N LYS A 6 41.47 41.52 17.79
CA LYS A 6 41.27 40.10 17.52
C LYS A 6 40.21 39.46 18.43
N ILE A 7 40.18 39.83 19.70
CA ILE A 7 39.16 39.39 20.65
C ILE A 7 37.77 39.86 20.22
N GLU A 8 37.64 41.11 19.75
CA GLU A 8 36.37 41.65 19.27
C GLU A 8 35.87 40.92 18.00
N GLU A 9 36.75 40.63 17.05
CA GLU A 9 36.41 39.80 15.87
C GLU A 9 35.92 38.41 16.27
N LEU A 10 36.59 37.76 17.22
CA LEU A 10 36.21 36.44 17.70
C LEU A 10 34.85 36.46 18.41
N ARG A 11 34.56 37.51 19.18
CA ARG A 11 33.23 37.70 19.81
C ARG A 11 32.14 37.82 18.74
N LYS A 12 32.33 38.68 17.74
CA LYS A 12 31.38 38.83 16.62
C LYS A 12 31.16 37.51 15.88
N LYS A 13 32.22 36.74 15.62
CA LYS A 13 32.11 35.41 14.99
C LYS A 13 31.34 34.43 15.88
N LYS A 14 31.59 34.43 17.19
CA LYS A 14 30.86 33.60 18.15
C LYS A 14 29.36 33.94 18.13
N ASP A 15 29.02 35.22 18.15
CA ASP A 15 27.63 35.67 18.16
C ASP A 15 26.91 35.28 16.86
N ILE A 16 27.57 35.43 15.71
CA ILE A 16 27.04 34.97 14.42
C ILE A 16 26.82 33.44 14.41
N LEU A 17 27.77 32.68 14.97
CA LEU A 17 27.62 31.23 15.07
C LEU A 17 26.47 30.84 15.99
N ALA A 18 26.30 31.53 17.12
CA ALA A 18 25.18 31.28 18.03
C ALA A 18 23.82 31.49 17.33
N LEU A 19 23.69 32.57 16.56
CA LEU A 19 22.49 32.83 15.76
C LEU A 19 22.25 31.76 14.69
N LYS A 20 23.30 31.27 14.03
CA LYS A 20 23.19 30.17 13.05
C LYS A 20 22.75 28.86 13.71
N VAL A 21 23.28 28.55 14.89
CA VAL A 21 22.89 27.37 15.67
C VAL A 21 21.43 27.46 16.08
N GLN A 22 21.00 28.61 16.60
CA GLN A 22 19.59 28.83 16.94
C GLN A 22 18.67 28.63 15.74
N LYS A 23 19.00 29.24 14.60
CA LYS A 23 18.20 29.06 13.37
C LYS A 23 18.13 27.59 12.94
N LYS A 24 19.24 26.85 13.05
CA LYS A 24 19.27 25.43 12.70
C LYS A 24 18.42 24.58 13.66
N GLN A 25 18.36 24.97 14.94
CA GLN A 25 17.51 24.32 15.92
C GLN A 25 16.02 24.54 15.58
N GLU A 26 15.62 25.76 15.23
CA GLU A 26 14.24 26.08 14.81
C GLU A 26 13.85 25.33 13.51
N GLU A 27 14.78 25.24 12.54
CA GLU A 27 14.59 24.45 11.32
C GLU A 27 14.41 22.95 11.63
N LEU A 28 15.19 22.41 12.58
CA LEU A 28 15.10 21.01 13.00
C LEU A 28 13.75 20.70 13.67
N GLU A 29 13.30 21.56 14.58
CA GLU A 29 12.00 21.39 15.27
C GLU A 29 10.84 21.43 14.27
N THR A 30 10.92 22.31 13.27
CA THR A 30 9.94 22.36 12.18
C THR A 30 9.94 21.06 11.37
N ALA A 31 11.13 20.55 11.02
CA ALA A 31 11.26 19.31 10.26
C ALA A 31 10.73 18.09 11.04
N GLN A 32 11.00 18.02 12.36
CA GLN A 32 10.48 16.97 13.24
C GLN A 32 8.94 16.99 13.28
N THR A 33 8.34 18.17 13.44
CA THR A 33 6.88 18.31 13.44
C THR A 33 6.26 17.88 12.10
N GLN A 34 6.91 18.22 10.98
CA GLN A 34 6.46 17.79 9.66
C GLN A 34 6.56 16.28 9.48
N TYR A 35 7.65 15.68 9.99
CA TYR A 35 7.86 14.25 9.96
C TYR A 35 6.80 13.49 10.76
N GLU A 36 6.53 13.89 12.01
CA GLU A 36 5.47 13.30 12.85
C GLU A 36 4.09 13.39 12.17
N LYS A 37 3.80 14.51 11.51
CA LYS A 37 2.55 14.67 10.77
C LYS A 37 2.47 13.73 9.56
N LEU A 38 3.58 13.51 8.86
CA LEU A 38 3.64 12.56 7.74
C LEU A 38 3.45 11.12 8.22
N GLU A 39 4.06 10.73 9.35
CA GLU A 39 3.84 9.41 9.95
C GLU A 39 2.36 9.16 10.26
N GLN A 40 1.68 10.13 10.90
CA GLN A 40 0.24 10.03 11.17
C GLN A 40 -0.61 9.93 9.89
N GLN A 41 -0.21 10.62 8.81
CA GLN A 41 -0.89 10.53 7.53
C GLN A 41 -0.70 9.17 6.87
N ILE A 42 0.52 8.61 6.96
CA ILE A 42 0.83 7.26 6.46
C ILE A 42 -0.03 6.23 7.21
N ASP A 43 -0.04 6.26 8.55
CA ASP A 43 -0.84 5.34 9.38
C ASP A 43 -2.34 5.40 9.03
N SER A 44 -2.86 6.62 8.81
CA SER A 44 -4.25 6.83 8.42
C SER A 44 -4.54 6.27 7.03
N LEU A 45 -3.64 6.45 6.07
CA LEU A 45 -3.79 5.95 4.70
C LEU A 45 -3.72 4.42 4.67
N GLU A 46 -2.74 3.85 5.36
CA GLU A 46 -2.56 2.41 5.52
C GLU A 46 -3.81 1.74 6.11
N THR A 47 -4.36 2.31 7.19
CA THR A 47 -5.60 1.83 7.81
C THR A 47 -6.79 1.93 6.86
N ALA A 48 -6.90 3.02 6.09
CA ALA A 48 -7.99 3.22 5.13
C ALA A 48 -7.90 2.22 3.96
N ASN A 49 -6.70 1.97 3.45
CA ASN A 49 -6.43 1.00 2.39
C ASN A 49 -6.78 -0.42 2.85
N LEU A 50 -6.36 -0.81 4.06
CA LEU A 50 -6.67 -2.12 4.62
C LEU A 50 -8.18 -2.34 4.78
N ARG A 51 -8.91 -1.35 5.30
CA ARG A 51 -10.39 -1.42 5.38
C ARG A 51 -11.04 -1.56 4.02
N THR A 52 -10.51 -0.87 3.01
CA THR A 52 -11.02 -0.93 1.64
C THR A 52 -10.76 -2.29 1.01
N ALA A 53 -9.57 -2.86 1.20
CA ALA A 53 -9.22 -4.20 0.75
C ALA A 53 -10.10 -5.29 1.39
N LEU A 54 -10.32 -5.21 2.72
CA LEU A 54 -11.22 -6.12 3.44
C LEU A 54 -12.66 -6.03 2.91
N LYS A 55 -13.15 -4.83 2.61
CA LYS A 55 -14.48 -4.63 2.01
C LYS A 55 -14.55 -5.17 0.59
N ALA A 56 -13.51 -4.96 -0.22
CA ALA A 56 -13.42 -5.50 -1.58
C ALA A 56 -13.39 -7.03 -1.58
N ALA A 57 -12.79 -7.63 -0.56
CA ALA A 57 -12.78 -9.09 -0.35
C ALA A 57 -14.15 -9.65 0.07
N GLN A 58 -15.18 -8.79 0.21
CA GLN A 58 -16.52 -9.15 0.67
C GLN A 58 -16.52 -9.86 2.04
N ALA A 59 -15.48 -9.67 2.84
CA ALA A 59 -15.39 -10.28 4.16
C ALA A 59 -16.59 -9.85 5.00
N ALA A 60 -17.24 -10.82 5.66
CA ALA A 60 -18.29 -10.48 6.62
C ALA A 60 -17.70 -9.58 7.72
N PRO A 61 -18.48 -8.67 8.34
CA PRO A 61 -17.94 -7.75 9.34
C PRO A 61 -17.14 -8.43 10.46
N GLN A 62 -17.58 -9.63 10.87
CA GLN A 62 -16.88 -10.42 11.89
C GLN A 62 -15.57 -11.02 11.37
N GLU A 63 -15.55 -11.57 10.15
CA GLU A 63 -14.33 -12.08 9.50
C GLU A 63 -13.31 -10.97 9.30
N ALA A 64 -13.73 -9.76 8.93
CA ALA A 64 -12.83 -8.62 8.81
C ALA A 64 -12.17 -8.26 10.16
N VAL A 65 -12.90 -8.35 11.28
CA VAL A 65 -12.33 -8.14 12.62
C VAL A 65 -11.35 -9.26 12.98
N ASP A 66 -11.68 -10.50 12.67
CA ASP A 66 -10.83 -11.66 12.97
C ASP A 66 -9.53 -11.60 12.16
N LEU A 67 -9.61 -11.27 10.86
CA LEU A 67 -8.45 -11.03 9.99
C LEU A 67 -7.58 -9.87 10.51
N LEU A 68 -8.18 -8.77 10.96
CA LEU A 68 -7.42 -7.67 11.57
C LEU A 68 -6.67 -8.10 12.84
N ASN A 69 -7.29 -8.96 13.65
CA ASN A 69 -6.66 -9.49 14.85
C ASN A 69 -5.51 -10.46 14.50
N GLU A 70 -5.64 -11.24 13.44
CA GLU A 70 -4.58 -12.11 12.94
C GLU A 70 -3.41 -11.32 12.35
N ILE A 71 -3.69 -10.32 11.52
CA ILE A 71 -2.67 -9.39 10.98
C ILE A 71 -1.86 -8.77 12.13
N LYS A 72 -2.53 -8.32 13.19
CA LYS A 72 -1.87 -7.79 14.40
C LYS A 72 -1.04 -8.84 15.13
N LYS A 73 -1.55 -10.07 15.30
CA LYS A 73 -0.81 -11.16 15.96
C LYS A 73 0.44 -11.55 15.18
N LEU A 74 0.34 -11.58 13.85
CA LEU A 74 1.43 -11.94 12.94
C LEU A 74 2.42 -10.79 12.72
N SER A 75 2.15 -9.60 13.30
CA SER A 75 2.97 -8.39 13.10
C SER A 75 3.13 -8.01 11.62
N ILE A 76 2.12 -8.31 10.81
CA ILE A 76 2.08 -7.97 9.39
C ILE A 76 1.72 -6.49 9.28
N SER A 77 2.46 -5.75 8.45
CA SER A 77 2.13 -4.34 8.22
C SER A 77 0.80 -4.20 7.47
N PRO A 78 0.05 -3.09 7.64
CA PRO A 78 -1.19 -2.89 6.90
C PRO A 78 -1.00 -2.95 5.37
N LEU A 79 0.16 -2.51 4.87
CA LEU A 79 0.50 -2.56 3.45
C LEU A 79 0.65 -3.99 2.95
N GLU A 80 1.45 -4.81 3.64
CA GLU A 80 1.60 -6.24 3.32
C GLU A 80 0.26 -6.98 3.39
N ALA A 81 -0.58 -6.65 4.38
CA ALA A 81 -1.92 -7.23 4.49
C ALA A 81 -2.81 -6.88 3.30
N VAL A 82 -2.73 -5.64 2.77
CA VAL A 82 -3.45 -5.24 1.56
C VAL A 82 -2.97 -6.04 0.35
N GLU A 83 -1.66 -6.20 0.17
CA GLU A 83 -1.09 -6.96 -0.94
C GLU A 83 -1.55 -8.43 -0.92
N LEU A 84 -1.53 -9.06 0.26
CA LEU A 84 -2.03 -10.43 0.43
C LEU A 84 -3.52 -10.55 0.10
N LEU A 85 -4.35 -9.63 0.60
CA LEU A 85 -5.79 -9.63 0.32
C LEU A 85 -6.09 -9.42 -1.17
N GLN A 86 -5.31 -8.60 -1.87
CA GLN A 86 -5.44 -8.40 -3.31
C GLN A 86 -4.98 -9.62 -4.12
N GLY A 87 -3.87 -10.26 -3.73
CA GLY A 87 -3.38 -11.49 -4.36
C GLY A 87 -4.42 -12.62 -4.31
N LEU A 88 -5.07 -12.81 -3.15
CA LEU A 88 -6.13 -13.82 -2.98
C LEU A 88 -7.36 -13.58 -3.89
N GLN A 89 -7.69 -12.31 -4.18
CA GLN A 89 -8.79 -12.00 -5.11
C GLN A 89 -8.43 -12.28 -6.58
N GLN A 90 -7.16 -12.10 -6.95
CA GLN A 90 -6.69 -12.38 -8.30
C GLN A 90 -6.68 -13.89 -8.58
N GLU A 91 -6.19 -14.72 -7.66
CA GLU A 91 -6.20 -16.19 -7.82
C GLU A 91 -7.64 -16.74 -7.98
N ASN A 92 -8.60 -16.25 -7.17
CA ASN A 92 -10.01 -16.65 -7.30
C ASN A 92 -10.64 -16.25 -8.64
N SER A 93 -10.11 -15.22 -9.31
CA SER A 93 -10.59 -14.76 -10.61
C SER A 93 -10.07 -15.65 -11.76
N GLU A 94 -8.88 -16.24 -11.62
CA GLU A 94 -8.29 -17.13 -12.63
C GLU A 94 -8.91 -18.54 -12.59
N THR A 95 -9.25 -19.06 -11.42
CA THR A 95 -9.88 -20.40 -11.27
C THR A 95 -11.34 -20.46 -11.71
N SER A 96 -12.01 -19.32 -11.83
CA SER A 96 -13.42 -19.24 -12.24
C SER A 96 -13.64 -19.31 -13.77
N SER A 97 -12.56 -19.36 -14.58
CA SER A 97 -12.63 -19.43 -16.05
C SER A 97 -12.58 -20.85 -16.63
N SER A 98 -12.47 -21.88 -15.79
CA SER A 98 -12.36 -23.29 -16.19
C SER A 98 -13.68 -24.05 -16.00
N HIS A 99 -14.71 -23.71 -16.79
CA HIS A 99 -15.88 -24.56 -16.99
C HIS A 99 -16.52 -24.27 -18.35
N ASP A 100 -16.05 -24.96 -19.40
CA ASP A 100 -16.97 -25.48 -20.41
C ASP A 100 -16.53 -26.87 -20.86
N PHE A 101 -17.45 -27.80 -20.66
CA PHE A 101 -17.30 -29.24 -20.78
C PHE A 101 -17.37 -29.60 -22.27
N GLY A 102 -16.24 -29.94 -22.88
CA GLY A 102 -16.21 -30.59 -24.17
C GLY A 102 -16.75 -32.02 -24.07
N SER A 103 -18.07 -32.19 -24.17
CA SER A 103 -18.71 -33.50 -24.29
C SER A 103 -19.68 -33.56 -25.47
N GLN A 104 -19.26 -34.32 -26.47
CA GLN A 104 -20.04 -35.15 -27.40
C GLN A 104 -20.97 -34.46 -28.42
N GLN A 105 -20.57 -34.54 -29.70
CA GLN A 105 -21.21 -35.51 -30.61
C GLN A 105 -20.26 -35.95 -31.72
N VAL A 106 -19.98 -37.25 -31.73
CA VAL A 106 -19.35 -38.00 -32.82
C VAL A 106 -20.48 -38.66 -33.60
N GLY A 107 -20.46 -38.54 -34.92
CA GLY A 107 -21.32 -39.28 -35.86
C GLY A 107 -21.93 -38.32 -36.89
N GLY A 108 -21.74 -38.48 -38.19
CA GLY A 108 -21.06 -39.46 -39.01
C GLY A 108 -21.28 -39.00 -40.45
N TYR A 109 -20.26 -39.07 -41.30
CA TYR A 109 -20.40 -38.79 -42.72
C TYR A 109 -21.23 -39.91 -43.37
N GLY A 110 -22.27 -39.53 -44.12
CA GLY A 110 -23.05 -40.43 -44.95
C GLY A 110 -23.70 -39.65 -46.09
N ASN A 111 -23.04 -39.67 -47.26
CA ASN A 111 -23.66 -39.39 -48.55
C ASN A 111 -24.71 -40.47 -48.84
N GLU A 112 -25.79 -40.11 -49.54
CA GLU A 112 -26.28 -40.75 -50.78
C GLU A 112 -27.73 -40.32 -51.08
N ASN A 113 -27.87 -39.68 -52.24
CA ASN A 113 -28.83 -39.94 -53.32
C ASN A 113 -30.37 -39.95 -53.13
N ASP A 114 -30.97 -39.30 -54.13
CA ASP A 114 -32.17 -39.69 -54.89
C ASP A 114 -33.59 -39.52 -54.33
N GLU A 115 -34.35 -38.79 -55.16
CA GLU A 115 -35.74 -39.01 -55.62
C GLU A 115 -36.85 -39.35 -54.61
N MET A 116 -37.91 -38.53 -54.62
CA MET A 116 -39.34 -38.88 -54.75
C MET A 116 -40.17 -37.60 -54.42
N ALA A 117 -40.75 -36.91 -55.40
CA ALA A 117 -42.07 -37.16 -56.00
C ALA A 117 -43.24 -36.89 -55.02
N GLU A 118 -43.86 -35.71 -55.12
CA GLU A 118 -45.25 -35.48 -55.57
C GLU A 118 -45.61 -33.98 -55.56
#